data_AF-A0A4Q6C3Z0-F1
#
_entry.id   AF-A0A4Q6C3Z0-F1
#
_cell.length_a   1.000
_cell.length_b   1.000
_cell.length_c   1.000
_cell.angle_alpha   90.00
_cell.angle_beta   90.00
_cell.angle_gamma   90.00
#
_symmetry.space_group_name_H-M   'P 1'
#
loop_
_entity.id
_entity.type
_entity.pdbx_description
1 polymer ?
#
loop_
_entity_poly.entity_id
_entity_poly.type
_entity_poly.pdbx_seq_one_letter_code
_entity_poly.pdbx_strand_id
1 'polypeptide(L)'
;MSKILSALVFTAVTLSTSCTKIKNEDIPSRRVTSALVSGSSQTLLAGYSPQIDLMVAFLWPVSVSGPSGHQALVDIITTSRTLQSQKSEFLKKRAALKIEYVASECACLLDGICSGAEQKTDLDLCVDIEDRTAAHDRSLAQIYTLASTIQTRVTEIGGTWIETNQDFPGAPRSQFNPLRPGLTLNVFGKSDGVALSYEPILPIITQQSGFELYRFEFASKVLPQSKFKIMVTPIQDEHSLLLQGELFLLDQNDQILRQGFIYWEQLKN
;
A
#
# COMPACT_ATOMS: atom_id res chain seq x y z
N MET A 1 33.33 67.59 46.14
CA MET A 1 34.34 66.69 45.55
C MET A 1 33.70 65.33 45.29
N SER A 2 33.85 64.81 44.05
CA SER A 2 33.58 63.45 43.53
C SER A 2 32.22 62.80 43.80
N LYS A 3 31.33 62.62 42.79
CA LYS A 3 31.29 61.53 41.79
C LYS A 3 31.42 60.14 42.44
N ILE A 4 30.42 59.25 42.32
CA ILE A 4 30.35 58.24 41.26
C ILE A 4 28.89 57.78 41.02
N LEU A 5 28.53 57.73 39.73
CA LEU A 5 27.37 57.06 39.14
C LEU A 5 27.37 55.56 39.48
N SER A 6 26.19 54.97 39.67
CA SER A 6 25.91 53.62 39.17
C SER A 6 24.43 53.51 38.84
N ALA A 7 24.14 53.71 37.55
CA ALA A 7 22.88 53.41 36.94
C ALA A 7 22.68 51.89 36.92
N LEU A 8 21.61 51.42 37.55
CA LEU A 8 21.10 50.06 37.35
C LEU A 8 20.48 50.01 35.95
N VAL A 9 21.26 49.50 35.00
CA VAL A 9 20.78 49.11 33.68
C VAL A 9 19.93 47.85 33.86
N PHE A 10 18.62 48.02 33.74
CA PHE A 10 17.69 46.91 33.52
C PHE A 10 17.96 46.35 32.12
N THR A 11 18.75 45.28 32.03
CA THR A 11 18.87 44.47 30.82
C THR A 11 17.59 43.64 30.71
N ALA A 12 16.60 44.19 30.00
CA ALA A 12 15.51 43.41 29.45
C ALA A 12 16.10 42.44 28.43
N VAL A 13 16.28 41.18 28.82
CA VAL A 13 16.55 40.09 27.88
C VAL A 13 15.25 39.82 27.14
N THR A 14 15.01 40.57 26.07
CA THR A 14 14.03 40.22 25.05
C THR A 14 14.57 38.99 24.32
N LEU A 15 14.13 37.79 24.74
CA LEU A 15 14.18 36.61 23.88
C LEU A 15 13.26 36.89 22.69
N SER A 16 13.87 37.36 21.60
CA SER A 16 13.28 37.29 20.28
C SER A 16 13.10 35.82 19.91
N THR A 17 11.90 35.31 20.17
CA THR A 17 11.39 34.09 19.53
C THR A 17 11.25 34.39 18.04
N SER A 18 12.34 34.16 17.32
CA SER A 18 12.36 34.08 15.87
C SER A 18 11.41 32.95 15.46
N CYS A 19 10.15 33.30 15.22
CA CYS A 19 9.21 32.49 14.47
C CYS A 19 9.74 32.43 13.03
N THR A 20 10.63 31.49 12.76
CA THR A 20 10.87 31.04 11.39
C THR A 20 9.61 30.33 10.94
N LYS A 21 8.75 31.10 10.26
CA LYS A 21 7.77 30.59 9.31
C LYS A 21 8.56 29.68 8.35
N ILE A 22 8.47 28.37 8.55
CA ILE A 22 8.92 27.41 7.56
C ILE A 22 8.03 27.67 6.35
N LYS A 23 8.62 28.34 5.36
CA LYS A 23 8.07 28.46 4.02
C LYS A 23 7.93 27.02 3.56
N ASN A 24 6.69 26.56 3.31
CA ASN A 24 6.47 25.40 2.48
C ASN A 24 7.17 25.70 1.16
N GLU A 25 8.38 25.18 0.99
CA GLU A 25 8.97 25.08 -0.33
C GLU A 25 8.01 24.19 -1.12
N ASP A 26 7.47 24.78 -2.18
CA ASP A 26 6.63 24.11 -3.16
C ASP A 26 7.32 22.80 -3.55
N ILE A 27 6.78 21.69 -3.05
CA ILE A 27 7.11 20.37 -3.54
C ILE A 27 6.83 20.44 -5.04
N PRO A 28 7.83 20.23 -5.92
CA PRO A 28 7.61 20.32 -7.35
C PRO A 28 6.55 19.28 -7.72
N SER A 29 5.34 19.77 -7.98
CA SER A 29 4.24 19.00 -8.53
C SER A 29 4.73 18.48 -9.87
N ARG A 30 5.20 17.23 -9.86
CA ARG A 30 5.50 16.50 -11.08
C ARG A 30 4.20 16.50 -11.86
N ARG A 31 4.15 17.28 -12.95
CA ARG A 31 3.06 17.22 -13.93
C ARG A 31 2.94 15.75 -14.32
N VAL A 32 1.94 15.07 -13.74
CA VAL A 32 1.46 13.80 -14.26
C VAL A 32 0.97 14.16 -15.66
N THR A 33 1.68 13.66 -16.67
CA THR A 33 1.26 13.79 -18.06
C THR A 33 -0.10 13.11 -18.14
N SER A 34 -1.15 13.92 -18.05
CA SER A 34 -2.54 13.51 -18.16
C SER A 34 -2.75 13.01 -19.58
N ALA A 35 -2.61 11.71 -19.76
CA ALA A 35 -3.30 11.02 -20.83
C ALA A 35 -4.80 11.16 -20.51
N LEU A 36 -5.43 12.14 -21.16
CA LEU A 36 -6.88 12.30 -21.23
C LEU A 36 -7.47 10.97 -21.73
N VAL A 37 -8.00 10.16 -20.83
CA VAL A 37 -8.94 9.10 -21.17
C VAL A 37 -10.33 9.60 -20.81
N SER A 38 -10.86 10.52 -21.61
CA SER A 38 -12.31 10.72 -21.71
C SER A 38 -12.85 9.68 -22.69
N GLY A 39 -12.92 8.44 -22.24
CA GLY A 39 -13.50 7.32 -22.97
C GLY A 39 -14.00 6.34 -21.94
N SER A 40 -15.32 6.10 -21.90
CA SER A 40 -16.04 5.19 -21.02
C SER A 40 -15.16 4.23 -20.21
N SER A 41 -14.85 4.63 -18.96
CA SER A 41 -14.03 3.88 -17.98
C SER A 41 -14.45 2.40 -17.88
N GLN A 42 -15.74 2.10 -18.14
CA GLN A 42 -16.33 0.76 -18.13
C GLN A 42 -15.77 -0.22 -19.18
N THR A 43 -15.36 0.22 -20.36
CA THR A 43 -14.86 -0.69 -21.42
C THR A 43 -13.39 -1.05 -21.25
N LEU A 44 -12.62 -0.21 -20.56
CA LEU A 44 -11.20 -0.42 -20.27
C LEU A 44 -10.98 -1.37 -19.08
N LEU A 45 -11.93 -1.42 -18.14
CA LEU A 45 -11.83 -2.20 -16.91
C LEU A 45 -12.24 -3.69 -17.07
N ALA A 46 -12.86 -4.07 -18.20
CA ALA A 46 -13.30 -5.44 -18.47
C ALA A 46 -12.15 -6.44 -18.72
N GLY A 47 -10.92 -5.94 -18.92
CA GLY A 47 -9.74 -6.77 -19.17
C GLY A 47 -9.00 -7.25 -17.91
N TYR A 48 -9.40 -6.84 -16.70
CA TYR A 48 -8.66 -7.16 -15.47
C TYR A 48 -9.27 -8.34 -14.72
N SER A 49 -8.41 -9.15 -14.08
CA SER A 49 -8.85 -10.16 -13.13
C SER A 49 -9.57 -9.49 -11.95
N PRO A 50 -10.71 -10.02 -11.47
CA PRO A 50 -11.32 -9.52 -10.25
C PRO A 50 -10.50 -9.88 -9.00
N GLN A 51 -9.53 -10.80 -9.09
CA GLN A 51 -8.70 -11.18 -7.96
C GLN A 51 -7.56 -10.18 -7.75
N ILE A 52 -7.27 -9.89 -6.49
CA ILE A 52 -6.12 -9.09 -6.10
C ILE A 52 -4.88 -10.00 -6.00
N ASP A 53 -3.85 -9.68 -6.79
CA ASP A 53 -2.62 -10.49 -6.90
C ASP A 53 -1.57 -10.12 -5.85
N LEU A 54 -1.60 -8.88 -5.36
CA LEU A 54 -0.68 -8.34 -4.37
C LEU A 54 -1.39 -7.21 -3.62
N MET A 55 -1.28 -7.24 -2.30
CA MET A 55 -1.79 -6.22 -1.40
C MET A 55 -0.76 -5.96 -0.32
N VAL A 56 -0.58 -4.68 0.01
CA VAL A 56 0.19 -4.26 1.18
C VAL A 56 -0.61 -3.19 1.90
N ALA A 57 -0.78 -3.39 3.20
CA ALA A 57 -1.57 -2.51 4.03
C ALA A 57 -0.93 -2.39 5.41
N PHE A 58 -0.89 -1.18 5.94
CA PHE A 58 -0.38 -0.94 7.28
C PHE A 58 -0.94 0.35 7.87
N LEU A 59 -0.95 0.41 9.20
CA LEU A 59 -1.44 1.51 10.02
C LEU A 59 -0.36 1.96 10.99
N TRP A 60 -0.33 3.24 11.34
CA TRP A 60 0.51 3.81 12.39
C TRP A 60 -0.32 4.79 13.27
N PRO A 61 0.17 5.13 14.47
CA PRO A 61 -0.52 6.08 15.34
C PRO A 61 -0.67 7.47 14.69
N VAL A 62 -1.75 8.18 15.01
CA VAL A 62 -1.96 9.55 14.49
C VAL A 62 -0.85 10.51 14.92
N SER A 63 -0.35 10.34 16.14
CA SER A 63 0.80 11.07 16.66
C SER A 63 2.01 10.15 16.80
N VAL A 64 3.09 10.47 16.09
CA VAL A 64 4.39 9.83 16.28
C VAL A 64 5.28 10.80 17.07
N SER A 65 5.86 10.33 18.18
CA SER A 65 6.64 11.18 19.09
C SER A 65 8.14 10.98 18.90
N GLY A 66 8.91 12.06 19.06
CA GLY A 66 10.37 12.05 19.09
C GLY A 66 11.04 11.95 17.70
N PRO A 67 12.31 12.37 17.57
CA PRO A 67 12.99 12.44 16.27
C PRO A 67 13.11 11.08 15.55
N SER A 68 13.34 9.99 16.29
CA SER A 68 13.47 8.64 15.72
C SER A 68 12.17 8.15 15.08
N GLY A 69 11.02 8.38 15.73
CA GLY A 69 9.73 8.00 15.18
C GLY A 69 9.38 8.80 13.91
N HIS A 70 9.70 10.09 13.89
CA HIS A 70 9.51 10.92 12.69
C HIS A 70 10.36 10.41 11.52
N GLN A 71 11.62 10.04 11.78
CA GLN A 71 12.48 9.47 10.74
C GLN A 71 11.93 8.13 10.23
N ALA A 72 11.48 7.24 11.12
CA ALA A 72 10.88 5.98 10.70
C ALA A 72 9.62 6.18 9.84
N LEU A 73 8.80 7.19 10.14
CA LEU A 73 7.65 7.56 9.29
C LEU A 73 8.08 8.07 7.91
N VAL A 74 9.13 8.91 7.85
CA VAL A 74 9.71 9.37 6.58
C VAL A 74 10.24 8.18 5.77
N ASP A 75 10.93 7.24 6.41
CA ASP A 75 11.44 6.03 5.78
C ASP A 75 10.28 5.20 5.21
N ILE A 76 9.22 4.94 6.01
CA ILE A 76 8.02 4.23 5.56
C ILE A 76 7.44 4.86 4.29
N ILE A 77 7.23 6.17 4.30
CA ILE A 77 6.64 6.90 3.16
C ILE A 77 7.57 6.82 1.95
N THR A 78 8.87 7.02 2.15
CA THR A 78 9.86 7.02 1.07
C THR A 78 10.01 5.63 0.46
N THR A 79 10.17 4.60 1.28
CA THR A 79 10.25 3.20 0.85
C THR A 79 8.96 2.77 0.16
N SER A 80 7.78 3.21 0.62
CA SER A 80 6.50 2.95 -0.05
C SER A 80 6.45 3.55 -1.46
N ARG A 81 6.99 4.76 -1.65
CA ARG A 81 7.12 5.38 -2.98
C ARG A 81 8.14 4.66 -3.86
N THR A 82 9.26 4.21 -3.30
CA THR A 82 10.25 3.42 -4.05
C THR A 82 9.66 2.09 -4.49
N LEU A 83 8.96 1.42 -3.58
CA LEU A 83 8.20 0.20 -3.85
C LEU A 83 7.23 0.41 -5.01
N GLN A 84 6.48 1.52 -5.03
CA GLN A 84 5.62 1.89 -6.17
C GLN A 84 6.41 2.00 -7.49
N SER A 85 7.57 2.66 -7.49
CA SER A 85 8.35 2.92 -8.71
C SER A 85 9.00 1.69 -9.34
N GLN A 86 9.44 0.70 -8.55
CA GLN A 86 10.10 -0.51 -9.05
C GLN A 86 9.11 -1.63 -9.43
N LYS A 87 7.84 -1.45 -9.10
CA LYS A 87 6.83 -2.50 -9.16
C LYS A 87 6.23 -2.73 -10.54
N SER A 88 6.11 -1.71 -11.39
CA SER A 88 5.64 -1.92 -12.78
C SER A 88 6.58 -2.85 -13.56
N GLU A 89 7.91 -2.75 -13.36
CA GLU A 89 8.85 -3.69 -13.96
C GLU A 89 8.77 -5.09 -13.36
N PHE A 90 8.59 -5.21 -12.04
CA PHE A 90 8.38 -6.49 -11.36
C PHE A 90 7.15 -7.23 -11.88
N LEU A 91 6.03 -6.54 -12.08
CA LEU A 91 4.79 -7.18 -12.52
C LEU A 91 4.82 -7.57 -13.98
N LYS A 92 5.46 -6.75 -14.83
CA LYS A 92 5.74 -7.14 -16.22
C LYS A 92 6.52 -8.44 -16.27
N LYS A 93 7.55 -8.56 -15.42
CA LYS A 93 8.32 -9.80 -15.28
C LYS A 93 7.46 -10.94 -14.72
N ARG A 94 6.72 -10.72 -13.64
CA ARG A 94 5.81 -11.74 -13.04
C ARG A 94 4.72 -12.21 -14.01
N ALA A 95 4.16 -11.32 -14.82
CA ALA A 95 3.18 -11.65 -15.85
C ALA A 95 3.81 -12.45 -16.99
N ALA A 96 4.99 -12.03 -17.48
CA ALA A 96 5.76 -12.81 -18.46
C ALA A 96 6.10 -14.21 -17.94
N LEU A 97 6.50 -14.31 -16.67
CA LEU A 97 6.75 -15.57 -15.99
C LEU A 97 5.50 -16.40 -15.89
N LYS A 98 4.36 -15.83 -15.48
CA LYS A 98 3.09 -16.54 -15.44
C LYS A 98 2.71 -17.11 -16.81
N ILE A 99 2.95 -16.37 -17.90
CA ILE A 99 2.72 -16.85 -19.27
C ILE A 99 3.64 -18.05 -19.58
N GLU A 100 4.92 -17.96 -19.24
CA GLU A 100 5.90 -19.05 -19.45
C GLU A 100 5.58 -20.30 -18.61
N TYR A 101 5.17 -20.11 -17.36
CA TYR A 101 4.73 -21.17 -16.44
C TYR A 101 3.43 -21.83 -16.91
N VAL A 102 2.44 -21.05 -17.39
CA VAL A 102 1.18 -21.60 -17.94
C VAL A 102 1.44 -22.36 -19.23
N ALA A 103 2.28 -21.84 -20.13
CA ALA A 103 2.66 -22.53 -21.35
C ALA A 103 3.41 -23.84 -21.10
N SER A 104 4.07 -23.95 -19.95
CA SER A 104 4.88 -25.11 -19.55
C SER A 104 4.18 -26.05 -18.56
N GLU A 105 2.86 -25.90 -18.34
CA GLU A 105 2.06 -26.70 -17.38
C GLU A 105 2.60 -26.65 -15.92
N CYS A 106 3.27 -25.57 -15.55
CA CYS A 106 3.92 -25.36 -14.23
C CYS A 106 3.10 -24.46 -13.28
N ALA A 107 1.90 -24.01 -13.67
CA ALA A 107 1.13 -22.99 -12.93
C ALA A 107 0.83 -23.37 -11.47
N CYS A 108 0.68 -24.66 -11.17
CA CYS A 108 0.45 -25.17 -9.81
C CYS A 108 1.62 -24.89 -8.86
N LEU A 109 2.86 -24.84 -9.36
CA LEU A 109 4.07 -24.51 -8.58
C LEU A 109 4.14 -23.00 -8.28
N LEU A 110 3.80 -22.16 -9.26
CA LEU A 110 3.80 -20.70 -9.09
C LEU A 110 2.77 -20.23 -8.05
N ASP A 111 1.60 -20.84 -8.02
CA ASP A 111 0.54 -20.51 -7.07
C ASP A 111 0.65 -21.29 -5.74
N GLY A 112 1.59 -22.22 -5.62
CA GLY A 112 1.82 -23.03 -4.42
C GLY A 112 0.72 -24.05 -4.10
N ILE A 113 -0.09 -24.42 -5.10
CA ILE A 113 -1.25 -25.32 -4.96
C ILE A 113 -1.09 -26.46 -5.96
N CYS A 114 -0.22 -27.41 -5.64
CA CYS A 114 -0.09 -28.66 -6.40
C CYS A 114 -1.01 -29.71 -5.79
N SER A 115 -1.95 -30.22 -6.57
CA SER A 115 -2.91 -31.23 -6.11
C SER A 115 -2.40 -32.67 -6.28
N GLY A 116 -1.28 -32.86 -6.98
CA GLY A 116 -0.72 -34.16 -7.32
C GLY A 116 -1.48 -34.86 -8.45
N ALA A 117 -2.58 -34.27 -8.93
CA ALA A 117 -3.33 -34.73 -10.10
C ALA A 117 -2.71 -34.25 -11.43
N GLU A 118 -1.72 -33.35 -11.36
CA GLU A 118 -0.98 -32.85 -12.51
C GLU A 118 0.00 -33.91 -13.04
N GLN A 119 -0.52 -34.97 -13.69
CA GLN A 119 0.24 -36.15 -14.15
C GLN A 119 1.29 -35.87 -15.25
N LYS A 120 1.49 -34.61 -15.66
CA LYS A 120 2.38 -34.21 -16.76
C LYS A 120 3.34 -33.05 -16.44
N THR A 121 3.34 -32.55 -15.21
CA THR A 121 4.24 -31.45 -14.85
C THR A 121 5.69 -31.94 -14.88
N ASP A 122 6.46 -31.43 -15.84
CA ASP A 122 7.90 -31.63 -15.92
C ASP A 122 8.56 -30.76 -14.84
N LEU A 123 8.76 -31.35 -13.67
CA LEU A 123 9.31 -30.67 -12.50
C LEU A 123 10.70 -30.07 -12.77
N ASP A 124 11.53 -30.74 -13.58
CA ASP A 124 12.87 -30.25 -13.89
C ASP A 124 12.78 -29.00 -14.78
N LEU A 125 11.86 -28.99 -15.77
CA LEU A 125 11.57 -27.79 -16.56
C LEU A 125 11.01 -26.65 -15.70
N CYS A 126 10.12 -26.95 -14.76
CA CYS A 126 9.54 -25.93 -13.89
C CYS A 126 10.56 -25.34 -12.91
N VAL A 127 11.47 -26.15 -12.37
CA VAL A 127 12.60 -25.73 -11.53
C VAL A 127 13.62 -24.96 -12.37
N ASP A 128 13.89 -25.34 -13.62
CA ASP A 128 14.77 -24.58 -14.52
C ASP A 128 14.18 -23.22 -14.91
N ILE A 129 12.86 -23.12 -15.07
CA ILE A 129 12.19 -21.81 -15.23
C ILE A 129 12.35 -21.01 -13.93
N GLU A 130 12.15 -21.62 -12.76
CA GLU A 130 12.34 -20.98 -11.45
C GLU A 130 13.78 -20.49 -11.23
N ASP A 131 14.78 -21.30 -11.55
CA ASP A 131 16.20 -21.01 -11.35
C ASP A 131 16.73 -19.97 -12.34
N ARG A 132 16.31 -20.02 -13.62
CA ARG A 132 16.60 -18.95 -14.60
C ARG A 132 15.96 -17.63 -14.20
N THR A 133 14.81 -17.71 -13.53
CA THR A 133 14.11 -16.54 -12.98
C THR A 133 14.83 -16.01 -11.74
N ALA A 134 15.17 -16.88 -10.79
CA ALA A 134 15.92 -16.58 -9.57
C ALA A 134 17.30 -15.94 -9.86
N ALA A 135 18.00 -16.43 -10.90
CA ALA A 135 19.25 -15.85 -11.39
C ALA A 135 19.09 -14.46 -12.03
N HIS A 136 17.86 -14.06 -12.39
CA HIS A 136 17.51 -12.74 -12.91
C HIS A 136 16.77 -11.84 -11.89
N ASP A 137 16.67 -12.26 -10.63
CA ASP A 137 15.63 -11.80 -9.70
C ASP A 137 16.02 -10.81 -8.62
N ARG A 138 17.04 -9.99 -8.88
CA ARG A 138 17.37 -8.87 -7.98
C ARG A 138 16.16 -7.96 -7.73
N SER A 139 15.24 -7.84 -8.69
CA SER A 139 14.04 -7.02 -8.57
C SER A 139 12.92 -7.62 -7.70
N LEU A 140 12.67 -8.95 -7.73
CA LEU A 140 11.66 -9.54 -6.82
C LEU A 140 12.18 -9.55 -5.38
N ALA A 141 13.45 -9.90 -5.17
CA ALA A 141 14.11 -9.82 -3.87
C ALA A 141 14.08 -8.39 -3.30
N GLN A 142 14.27 -7.37 -4.15
CA GLN A 142 14.14 -5.97 -3.77
C GLN A 142 12.74 -5.62 -3.26
N ILE A 143 11.67 -6.12 -3.89
CA ILE A 143 10.30 -5.79 -3.45
C ILE A 143 9.96 -6.40 -2.10
N TYR A 144 10.31 -7.66 -1.86
CA TYR A 144 10.14 -8.27 -0.54
C TYR A 144 11.01 -7.59 0.52
N THR A 145 12.22 -7.15 0.16
CA THR A 145 13.11 -6.39 1.05
C THR A 145 12.50 -5.02 1.39
N LEU A 146 11.93 -4.32 0.43
CA LEU A 146 11.26 -3.03 0.64
C LEU A 146 10.01 -3.19 1.52
N ALA A 147 9.19 -4.22 1.28
CA ALA A 147 8.02 -4.53 2.10
C ALA A 147 8.42 -4.87 3.55
N SER A 148 9.43 -5.73 3.73
CA SER A 148 10.00 -6.07 5.04
C SER A 148 10.59 -4.85 5.77
N THR A 149 11.23 -3.95 5.03
CA THR A 149 11.74 -2.68 5.58
C THR A 149 10.58 -1.83 6.12
N ILE A 150 9.50 -1.68 5.34
CA ILE A 150 8.29 -0.96 5.78
C ILE A 150 7.70 -1.62 7.01
N GLN A 151 7.50 -2.94 6.99
CA GLN A 151 6.94 -3.69 8.11
C GLN A 151 7.74 -3.47 9.41
N THR A 152 9.06 -3.52 9.32
CA THR A 152 9.96 -3.27 10.46
C THR A 152 9.75 -1.86 11.00
N ARG A 153 9.82 -0.83 10.14
CA ARG A 153 9.66 0.57 10.54
C ARG A 153 8.28 0.89 11.11
N VAL A 154 7.22 0.32 10.53
CA VAL A 154 5.84 0.45 11.02
C VAL A 154 5.75 -0.08 12.45
N THR A 155 6.36 -1.25 12.70
CA THR A 155 6.35 -1.87 14.03
C THR A 155 7.14 -1.03 15.05
N GLU A 156 8.28 -0.47 14.66
CA GLU A 156 9.10 0.41 15.51
C GLU A 156 8.32 1.62 16.06
N ILE A 157 7.38 2.18 15.27
CA ILE A 157 6.57 3.33 15.68
C ILE A 157 5.22 2.96 16.32
N GLY A 158 5.07 1.70 16.77
CA GLY A 158 3.82 1.22 17.37
C GLY A 158 2.67 1.07 16.37
N GLY A 159 3.00 0.99 15.09
CA GLY A 159 2.08 0.69 14.01
C GLY A 159 1.67 -0.78 13.95
N THR A 160 0.88 -1.10 12.95
CA THR A 160 0.31 -2.41 12.71
C THR A 160 0.46 -2.72 11.23
N TRP A 161 1.26 -3.74 10.92
CA TRP A 161 1.21 -4.39 9.62
C TRP A 161 -0.09 -5.18 9.52
N ILE A 162 -0.81 -5.03 8.42
CA ILE A 162 -2.04 -5.78 8.19
C ILE A 162 -1.68 -6.95 7.29
N GLU A 163 -1.79 -8.16 7.84
CA GLU A 163 -1.56 -9.37 7.06
C GLU A 163 -2.55 -9.46 5.89
N THR A 164 -2.12 -10.06 4.80
CA THR A 164 -2.92 -10.20 3.57
C THR A 164 -2.91 -11.65 3.11
N ASN A 165 -3.53 -11.96 1.97
CA ASN A 165 -3.45 -13.28 1.35
C ASN A 165 -2.01 -13.71 1.01
N GLN A 166 -1.05 -12.79 0.96
CA GLN A 166 0.37 -13.14 0.77
C GLN A 166 0.98 -13.84 1.98
N ASP A 167 0.47 -13.54 3.17
CA ASP A 167 0.89 -14.15 4.44
C ASP A 167 0.20 -15.50 4.69
N PHE A 168 -0.80 -15.86 3.87
CA PHE A 168 -1.59 -17.09 3.98
C PHE A 168 -1.81 -17.77 2.61
N PRO A 169 -0.76 -18.38 2.03
CA PRO A 169 -0.84 -19.08 0.75
C PRO A 169 -1.77 -20.30 0.87
N GLY A 170 -2.96 -20.21 0.27
CA GLY A 170 -4.01 -21.23 0.37
C GLY A 170 -5.36 -20.69 0.83
N ALA A 171 -5.39 -19.48 1.42
CA ALA A 171 -6.64 -18.81 1.72
C ALA A 171 -7.20 -18.07 0.48
N PRO A 172 -8.52 -17.83 0.40
CA PRO A 172 -9.12 -17.13 -0.73
C PRO A 172 -8.51 -15.74 -0.94
N ARG A 173 -8.20 -15.39 -2.20
CA ARG A 173 -7.71 -14.05 -2.54
C ARG A 173 -8.79 -12.99 -2.31
N SER A 174 -8.37 -11.79 -1.95
CA SER A 174 -9.25 -10.61 -1.98
C SER A 174 -9.70 -10.32 -3.41
N GLN A 175 -10.87 -9.71 -3.55
CA GLN A 175 -11.48 -9.43 -4.85
C GLN A 175 -11.89 -7.97 -4.95
N PHE A 176 -11.63 -7.36 -6.09
CA PHE A 176 -12.11 -6.03 -6.44
C PHE A 176 -12.80 -6.09 -7.80
N ASN A 177 -14.06 -5.66 -7.86
CA ASN A 177 -14.78 -5.51 -9.10
C ASN A 177 -14.81 -4.02 -9.49
N PRO A 178 -14.07 -3.61 -10.52
CA PRO A 178 -14.05 -2.20 -10.94
C PRO A 178 -15.37 -1.75 -11.62
N LEU A 179 -16.18 -2.66 -12.15
CA LEU A 179 -17.44 -2.35 -12.86
C LEU A 179 -18.61 -2.11 -11.91
N ARG A 180 -18.60 -2.76 -10.75
CA ARG A 180 -19.50 -2.51 -9.62
C ARG A 180 -18.59 -2.51 -8.42
N PRO A 181 -18.22 -1.36 -7.81
CA PRO A 181 -17.12 -1.20 -6.86
C PRO A 181 -17.32 -2.03 -5.59
N GLY A 182 -17.32 -3.35 -5.72
CA GLY A 182 -17.35 -4.31 -4.66
C GLY A 182 -15.91 -4.65 -4.36
N LEU A 183 -15.52 -4.43 -3.11
CA LEU A 183 -14.21 -4.80 -2.60
C LEU A 183 -14.44 -5.80 -1.48
N THR A 184 -14.13 -7.06 -1.73
CA THR A 184 -14.11 -8.10 -0.69
C THR A 184 -12.68 -8.30 -0.26
N LEU A 185 -12.37 -7.95 0.99
CA LEU A 185 -11.06 -8.16 1.57
C LEU A 185 -11.05 -9.50 2.29
N ASN A 186 -10.48 -10.53 1.67
CA ASN A 186 -10.22 -11.81 2.32
C ASN A 186 -8.83 -11.79 2.95
N VAL A 187 -8.71 -12.35 4.15
CA VAL A 187 -7.44 -12.49 4.86
C VAL A 187 -6.79 -11.12 5.13
N PHE A 188 -7.57 -10.14 5.58
CA PHE A 188 -7.12 -8.78 5.83
C PHE A 188 -6.93 -8.51 7.32
N GLY A 189 -5.70 -8.67 7.78
CA GLY A 189 -5.33 -8.68 9.19
C GLY A 189 -5.78 -9.96 9.88
N LYS A 190 -5.41 -10.06 11.16
CA LYS A 190 -5.74 -11.19 12.03
C LYS A 190 -6.42 -10.73 13.32
N SER A 191 -7.28 -11.60 13.86
CA SER A 191 -7.70 -11.58 15.27
C SER A 191 -7.38 -12.93 15.87
N ASP A 192 -6.66 -12.96 17.00
CA ASP A 192 -6.35 -14.20 17.72
C ASP A 192 -5.71 -15.29 16.83
N GLY A 193 -4.85 -14.87 15.89
CA GLY A 193 -4.17 -15.77 14.95
C GLY A 193 -5.03 -16.25 13.78
N VAL A 194 -6.29 -15.84 13.69
CA VAL A 194 -7.20 -16.19 12.60
C VAL A 194 -7.31 -15.04 11.60
N ALA A 195 -7.15 -15.36 10.32
CA ALA A 195 -7.32 -14.42 9.22
C ALA A 195 -8.77 -13.89 9.14
N LEU A 196 -8.93 -12.60 8.88
CA LEU A 196 -10.24 -11.93 8.85
C LEU A 196 -10.68 -11.64 7.42
N SER A 197 -11.98 -11.75 7.15
CA SER A 197 -12.56 -11.29 5.87
C SER A 197 -13.54 -10.14 6.09
N TYR A 198 -13.65 -9.23 5.14
CA TYR A 198 -14.52 -8.06 5.22
C TYR A 198 -15.28 -7.84 3.92
N GLU A 199 -16.53 -7.43 4.09
CA GLU A 199 -17.39 -6.94 3.02
C GLU A 199 -17.69 -5.46 3.27
N PRO A 200 -17.75 -4.63 2.21
CA PRO A 200 -17.89 -3.19 2.37
C PRO A 200 -19.33 -2.86 2.72
N ILE A 201 -19.52 -1.90 3.64
CA ILE A 201 -20.85 -1.46 4.07
C ILE A 201 -21.54 -0.72 2.92
N LEU A 202 -20.84 0.18 2.23
CA LEU A 202 -21.29 0.93 1.05
C LEU A 202 -20.06 1.46 0.29
N PRO A 203 -19.84 1.05 -0.97
CA PRO A 203 -18.80 1.65 -1.79
C PRO A 203 -19.28 2.98 -2.40
N ILE A 204 -18.45 4.01 -2.31
CA ILE A 204 -18.73 5.34 -2.90
C ILE A 204 -17.67 5.63 -3.95
N ILE A 205 -18.09 5.99 -5.16
CA ILE A 205 -17.23 6.52 -6.21
C ILE A 205 -17.45 8.03 -6.30
N THR A 206 -16.39 8.80 -6.18
CA THR A 206 -16.41 10.25 -6.43
C THR A 206 -15.44 10.59 -7.53
N GLN A 207 -15.89 11.35 -8.54
CA GLN A 207 -14.97 11.98 -9.49
C GLN A 207 -14.53 13.33 -8.91
N GLN A 208 -13.22 13.51 -8.72
CA GLN A 208 -12.64 14.77 -8.30
C GLN A 208 -11.55 15.17 -9.27
N SER A 209 -11.67 16.38 -9.84
CA SER A 209 -10.62 17.01 -10.67
C SER A 209 -10.06 16.13 -11.80
N GLY A 210 -10.91 15.30 -12.42
CA GLY A 210 -10.53 14.42 -13.53
C GLY A 210 -9.95 13.06 -13.12
N PHE A 211 -9.93 12.73 -11.82
CA PHE A 211 -9.54 11.41 -11.31
C PHE A 211 -10.72 10.75 -10.60
N GLU A 212 -10.80 9.42 -10.69
CA GLU A 212 -11.75 8.61 -9.92
C GLU A 212 -11.17 8.32 -8.54
N LEU A 213 -11.97 8.50 -7.49
CA LEU A 213 -11.62 8.13 -6.13
C LEU A 213 -12.65 7.12 -5.62
N TYR A 214 -12.16 5.96 -5.21
CA TYR A 214 -12.96 4.91 -4.59
C TYR A 214 -12.84 5.00 -3.07
N ARG A 215 -13.98 4.99 -2.39
CA ARG A 215 -14.07 4.95 -0.93
C ARG A 215 -14.81 3.69 -0.50
N PHE A 216 -14.21 2.97 0.44
CA PHE A 216 -14.79 1.78 1.06
C PHE A 216 -14.77 1.92 2.57
N GLU A 217 -15.82 1.42 3.23
CA GLU A 217 -15.90 1.37 4.70
C GLU A 217 -16.26 -0.04 5.15
N PHE A 218 -15.57 -0.52 6.19
CA PHE A 218 -15.74 -1.87 6.73
C PHE A 218 -15.84 -1.78 8.24
N ALA A 219 -16.83 -2.43 8.85
CA ALA A 219 -16.85 -2.58 10.31
C ALA A 219 -15.61 -3.37 10.75
N SER A 220 -14.89 -2.85 11.76
CA SER A 220 -13.74 -3.55 12.31
C SER A 220 -14.19 -4.80 13.05
N LYS A 221 -13.52 -5.93 12.80
CA LYS A 221 -13.77 -7.19 13.51
C LYS A 221 -12.87 -7.35 14.74
N VAL A 222 -11.84 -6.52 14.87
CA VAL A 222 -10.85 -6.57 15.96
C VAL A 222 -11.20 -5.60 17.08
N LEU A 223 -11.69 -4.41 16.72
CA LEU A 223 -12.00 -3.34 17.67
C LEU A 223 -13.49 -3.00 17.57
N PRO A 224 -14.31 -3.38 18.57
CA PRO A 224 -15.72 -3.02 18.61
C PRO A 224 -15.93 -1.51 18.45
N GLN A 225 -17.03 -1.10 17.79
CA GLN A 225 -17.36 0.31 17.56
C GLN A 225 -16.30 1.09 16.75
N SER A 226 -15.50 0.40 15.95
CA SER A 226 -14.58 1.02 15.02
C SER A 226 -14.81 0.52 13.59
N LYS A 227 -14.29 1.25 12.62
CA LYS A 227 -14.38 0.89 11.20
C LYS A 227 -13.09 1.22 10.46
N PHE A 228 -12.77 0.41 9.47
CA PHE A 228 -11.77 0.75 8.47
C PHE A 228 -12.41 1.65 7.41
N LYS A 229 -11.66 2.64 6.97
CA LYS A 229 -11.99 3.46 5.81
C LYS A 229 -10.80 3.44 4.85
N ILE A 230 -11.06 3.02 3.62
CA ILE A 230 -10.08 2.96 2.55
C ILE A 230 -10.45 4.00 1.50
N MET A 231 -9.48 4.80 1.07
CA MET A 231 -9.62 5.79 0.02
C MET A 231 -8.51 5.58 -1.01
N VAL A 232 -8.87 5.14 -2.22
CA VAL A 232 -7.89 4.77 -3.25
C VAL A 232 -8.23 5.34 -4.61
N THR A 233 -7.19 5.64 -5.38
CA THR A 233 -7.28 6.10 -6.76
C THR A 233 -6.83 4.97 -7.67
N PRO A 234 -7.58 4.66 -8.76
CA PRO A 234 -7.12 3.70 -9.75
C PRO A 234 -6.01 4.33 -10.59
N ILE A 235 -4.98 3.55 -10.89
CA ILE A 235 -3.93 3.89 -11.83
C ILE A 235 -3.83 2.71 -12.77
N GLN A 236 -4.24 2.93 -14.01
CA GLN A 236 -4.18 1.91 -15.05
C GLN A 236 -2.84 2.00 -15.76
N ASP A 237 -2.21 0.84 -15.97
CA ASP A 237 -1.16 0.67 -16.95
C ASP A 237 -1.50 -0.44 -17.94
N GLU A 238 -0.59 -0.72 -18.88
CA GLU A 238 -0.80 -1.68 -19.96
C GLU A 238 -1.12 -3.11 -19.47
N HIS A 239 -0.61 -3.49 -18.28
CA HIS A 239 -0.63 -4.87 -17.79
C HIS A 239 -1.35 -5.05 -16.45
N SER A 240 -1.70 -3.97 -15.77
CA SER A 240 -2.25 -4.02 -14.42
C SER A 240 -3.13 -2.81 -14.07
N LEU A 241 -3.99 -3.03 -13.08
CA LEU A 241 -4.76 -1.98 -12.41
C LEU A 241 -4.24 -1.87 -10.98
N LEU A 242 -3.59 -0.75 -10.67
CA LEU A 242 -3.13 -0.41 -9.34
C LEU A 242 -4.18 0.44 -8.63
N LEU A 243 -4.54 0.06 -7.41
CA LEU A 243 -5.33 0.90 -6.50
C LEU A 243 -4.46 1.27 -5.31
N GLN A 244 -4.32 2.56 -5.04
CA GLN A 244 -3.49 3.03 -3.94
C GLN A 244 -4.07 4.26 -3.26
N GLY A 245 -3.77 4.39 -1.98
CA GLY A 245 -4.12 5.57 -1.20
C GLY A 245 -4.12 5.32 0.29
N GLU A 246 -5.05 5.95 0.97
CA GLU A 246 -5.05 6.06 2.43
C GLU A 246 -5.91 4.98 3.06
N LEU A 247 -5.44 4.48 4.19
CA LEU A 247 -6.16 3.56 5.05
C LEU A 247 -6.30 4.19 6.44
N PHE A 248 -7.51 4.20 6.96
CA PHE A 248 -7.79 4.71 8.30
C PHE A 248 -8.50 3.66 9.14
N LEU A 249 -8.19 3.66 10.43
CA LEU A 249 -9.04 3.05 11.45
C LEU A 249 -9.72 4.19 12.21
N LEU A 250 -11.05 4.22 12.16
CA LEU A 250 -11.89 5.26 12.75
C LEU A 250 -12.69 4.70 13.92
N ASP A 251 -12.99 5.54 14.91
CA ASP A 251 -13.99 5.22 15.94
C ASP A 251 -15.43 5.43 15.44
N GLN A 252 -16.40 5.23 16.33
CA GLN A 252 -17.83 5.43 16.08
C GLN A 252 -18.24 6.89 15.77
N ASN A 253 -17.37 7.86 16.06
CA ASN A 253 -17.58 9.29 15.81
C ASN A 253 -16.76 9.79 14.60
N ASP A 254 -16.28 8.87 13.76
CA ASP A 254 -15.40 9.16 12.61
C ASP A 254 -14.06 9.84 13.00
N GLN A 255 -13.63 9.73 14.26
CA GLN A 255 -12.30 10.19 14.68
C GLN A 255 -11.24 9.18 14.26
N ILE A 256 -10.12 9.69 13.72
CA ILE A 256 -9.01 8.84 13.28
C ILE A 256 -8.29 8.30 14.52
N LEU A 257 -8.33 6.98 14.70
CA LEU A 257 -7.55 6.26 15.72
C LEU A 257 -6.16 5.91 15.20
N ARG A 258 -6.09 5.47 13.94
CA ARG A 258 -4.85 5.17 13.21
C ARG A 258 -4.97 5.59 11.76
N GLN A 259 -3.85 5.96 11.18
CA GLN A 259 -3.73 6.34 9.77
C GLN A 259 -2.70 5.44 9.10
N GLY A 260 -2.79 5.30 7.80
CA GLY A 260 -2.20 4.18 7.11
C GLY A 260 -2.08 4.40 5.62
N PHE A 261 -1.38 3.47 5.00
CA PHE A 261 -1.33 3.38 3.55
C PHE A 261 -1.81 2.00 3.16
N ILE A 262 -2.51 1.95 2.04
CA ILE A 262 -2.88 0.69 1.40
C ILE A 262 -2.70 0.83 -0.09
N TYR A 263 -2.18 -0.24 -0.68
CA TYR A 263 -2.28 -0.43 -2.11
C TYR A 263 -2.49 -1.89 -2.44
N TRP A 264 -3.13 -2.13 -3.56
CA TRP A 264 -3.29 -3.44 -4.13
C TRP A 264 -3.37 -3.39 -5.63
N GLU A 265 -3.27 -4.55 -6.25
CA GLU A 265 -3.11 -4.63 -7.69
C GLU A 265 -3.77 -5.86 -8.27
N GLN A 266 -4.24 -5.69 -9.50
CA GLN A 266 -4.87 -6.72 -10.30
C GLN A 266 -4.16 -6.80 -11.63
N LEU A 267 -3.73 -8.00 -12.01
CA LEU A 267 -3.19 -8.23 -13.34
C LEU A 267 -4.30 -8.23 -14.38
N LYS A 268 -3.96 -7.76 -15.57
CA LYS A 268 -4.80 -7.91 -16.75
C LYS A 268 -4.84 -9.39 -17.16
N ASN A 269 -6.02 -9.88 -17.54
CA ASN A 269 -6.22 -11.22 -18.07
C ASN A 269 -5.62 -11.36 -19.47
#